data_AF-A0A800BWH6-F1
#
_entry.id   AF-A0A800BWH6-F1
#
_cell.length_a   1.000
_cell.length_b   1.000
_cell.length_c   1.000
_cell.angle_alpha   90.00
_cell.angle_beta   90.00
_cell.angle_gamma   90.00
#
_symmetry.space_group_name_H-M   'P 1'
#
loop_
_entity.id
_entity.type
_entity.pdbx_description
1 polymer ?
#
loop_
_entity_poly.entity_id
_entity_poly.type
_entity_poly.pdbx_seq_one_letter_code
_entity_poly.pdbx_strand_id
1 'polypeptide(L)'
;QIMPPIMGAGAFIMSQITQIPFVTIVAVSVLPAILYFASISFYIHIHAKKYDLKPQKNDVKLYPILKEGFHFIIPILTLIGLLIYGFTPTYAAGISIIAIIASSYLTKNKRMGIKKILEALALGTLNMVVTGVLLVGIGIVVGSINISGIGITFSQLIMEWSHGKLIVALVLIAIASLILGMGLPVTASYVVLAVLSAPALLGLMLSPEMAALVSSGVIIPEVTMSLLAAHLIIFWLSQDSNLTPPVCLAAFAAAGIAGTHPMKTGVQSWILGKGLYIVPLLFAFSPLVTGEWIERIEVFVFAMIGILAFTITVEGFWDRKLYIWERAIFALSSLLLLSQDTIFNWESYFEIV
;
A
#
# COMPACT_ATOMS: atom_id res chain seq x y z
N GLN A 1 2.97 -3.08 -4.11
CA GLN A 1 4.20 -2.97 -3.29
C GLN A 1 3.81 -2.55 -1.86
N ILE A 2 2.90 -3.27 -1.22
CA ILE A 2 2.18 -2.77 -0.03
C ILE A 2 2.66 -3.45 1.26
N MET A 3 3.08 -4.72 1.20
CA MET A 3 3.55 -5.45 2.38
C MET A 3 4.95 -5.01 2.79
N PRO A 4 5.18 -4.61 4.05
CA PRO A 4 6.53 -4.54 4.59
C PRO A 4 7.17 -5.95 4.67
N PRO A 5 8.49 -6.12 4.46
CA PRO A 5 9.51 -5.12 4.10
C PRO A 5 9.60 -4.83 2.58
N ILE A 6 8.80 -5.53 1.77
CA ILE A 6 8.81 -5.45 0.29
C ILE A 6 8.30 -4.08 -0.22
N MET A 7 7.61 -3.32 0.63
CA MET A 7 7.21 -1.92 0.40
C MET A 7 8.39 -1.02 -0.02
N GLY A 8 9.62 -1.44 0.27
CA GLY A 8 10.81 -1.18 -0.55
C GLY A 8 11.07 0.28 -0.92
N ALA A 9 11.35 0.53 -2.19
CA ALA A 9 11.75 1.84 -2.72
C ALA A 9 10.73 2.96 -2.46
N GLY A 10 9.43 2.65 -2.51
CA GLY A 10 8.38 3.63 -2.21
C GLY A 10 8.42 4.13 -0.77
N ALA A 11 8.58 3.21 0.19
CA ALA A 11 8.72 3.53 1.60
C ALA A 11 10.00 4.32 1.91
N PHE A 12 11.10 4.03 1.21
CA PHE A 12 12.34 4.81 1.36
C PHE A 12 12.19 6.23 0.85
N ILE A 13 11.60 6.42 -0.34
CA ILE A 13 11.34 7.76 -0.86
C ILE A 13 10.35 8.51 0.04
N MET A 14 9.33 7.82 0.55
CA MET A 14 8.43 8.41 1.54
C MET A 14 9.18 8.88 2.78
N SER A 15 10.03 8.04 3.37
CA SER A 15 10.90 8.41 4.50
C SER A 15 11.78 9.63 4.19
N GLN A 16 12.32 9.72 2.98
CA GLN A 16 13.14 10.86 2.54
C GLN A 16 12.31 12.15 2.34
N ILE A 17 11.10 12.06 1.79
CA ILE A 17 10.25 13.22 1.54
C ILE A 17 9.66 13.73 2.86
N THR A 18 9.14 12.83 3.70
CA THR A 18 8.43 13.20 4.94
C THR A 18 9.37 13.35 6.14
N GLN A 19 10.64 12.94 6.02
CA GLN A 19 11.60 12.83 7.12
C GLN A 19 11.13 11.90 8.26
N ILE A 20 10.14 11.05 8.00
CA ILE A 20 9.64 10.06 8.97
C ILE A 20 10.55 8.83 8.96
N PRO A 21 10.97 8.30 10.12
CA PRO A 21 11.80 7.10 10.17
C PRO A 21 11.15 5.92 9.43
N PHE A 22 11.92 5.23 8.59
CA PHE A 22 11.45 4.07 7.82
C PHE A 22 10.78 2.99 8.68
N VAL A 23 11.31 2.74 9.88
CA VAL A 23 10.74 1.77 10.83
C VAL A 23 9.32 2.14 11.23
N THR A 24 9.05 3.44 11.47
CA THR A 24 7.70 3.94 11.78
C THR A 24 6.75 3.68 10.62
N ILE A 25 7.17 4.02 9.39
CA ILE A 25 6.37 3.80 8.18
C ILE A 25 6.05 2.30 8.02
N VAL A 26 7.05 1.43 8.20
CA VAL A 26 6.88 -0.03 8.12
C VAL A 26 5.95 -0.54 9.21
N ALA A 27 6.14 -0.14 10.47
CA ALA A 27 5.36 -0.61 11.62
C ALA A 27 3.88 -0.28 11.45
N VAL A 28 3.57 0.97 11.05
CA VAL A 28 2.20 1.43 10.77
C VAL A 28 1.60 0.68 9.58
N SER A 29 2.41 0.36 8.56
CA SER A 29 1.93 -0.28 7.32
C SER A 29 1.66 -1.78 7.44
N VAL A 30 1.98 -2.42 8.58
CA VAL A 30 1.71 -3.87 8.78
C VAL A 30 0.21 -4.17 8.81
N LEU A 31 -0.56 -3.49 9.66
CA LEU A 31 -2.01 -3.75 9.78
C LEU A 31 -2.75 -3.50 8.46
N PRO A 32 -2.52 -2.38 7.75
CA PRO A 32 -3.17 -2.13 6.47
C PRO A 32 -2.79 -3.14 5.39
N ALA A 33 -1.52 -3.58 5.36
CA ALA A 33 -1.11 -4.64 4.44
C ALA A 33 -1.88 -5.93 4.71
N ILE A 34 -2.01 -6.33 5.98
CA ILE A 34 -2.80 -7.51 6.37
C ILE A 34 -4.25 -7.35 5.94
N LEU A 35 -4.89 -6.18 6.13
CA LEU A 35 -6.27 -5.93 5.68
C LEU A 35 -6.43 -6.11 4.16
N TYR A 36 -5.48 -5.63 3.37
CA TYR A 36 -5.52 -5.80 1.91
C TYR A 36 -5.36 -7.27 1.49
N PHE A 37 -4.40 -8.01 2.09
CA PHE A 37 -4.25 -9.44 1.79
C PHE A 37 -5.44 -10.26 2.31
N ALA A 38 -6.04 -9.88 3.44
CA ALA A 38 -7.26 -10.48 3.95
C ALA A 38 -8.42 -10.26 2.98
N SER A 39 -8.60 -9.03 2.45
CA SER A 39 -9.60 -8.72 1.42
C SER A 39 -9.48 -9.65 0.21
N ILE A 40 -8.27 -9.79 -0.34
CA ILE A 40 -8.00 -10.70 -1.46
C ILE A 40 -8.29 -12.15 -1.07
N SER A 41 -7.84 -12.57 0.12
CA SER A 41 -8.01 -13.96 0.59
C SER A 41 -9.48 -14.32 0.78
N PHE A 42 -10.28 -13.42 1.35
CA PHE A 42 -11.72 -13.60 1.47
C PHE A 42 -12.41 -13.69 0.13
N TYR A 43 -12.02 -12.83 -0.81
CA TYR A 43 -12.57 -12.88 -2.14
C TYR A 43 -12.28 -14.23 -2.80
N ILE A 44 -11.01 -14.66 -2.80
CA ILE A 44 -10.59 -15.94 -3.39
C ILE A 44 -11.31 -17.11 -2.73
N HIS A 45 -11.44 -17.11 -1.40
CA HIS A 45 -12.12 -18.16 -0.64
C HIS A 45 -13.61 -18.26 -0.98
N ILE A 46 -14.32 -17.13 -0.97
CA ILE A 46 -15.75 -17.08 -1.31
C ILE A 46 -15.96 -17.46 -2.78
N HIS A 47 -15.12 -16.97 -3.67
CA HIS A 47 -15.16 -17.29 -5.10
C HIS A 47 -14.91 -18.79 -5.33
N ALA A 48 -13.93 -19.38 -4.65
CA ALA A 48 -13.67 -20.81 -4.73
C ALA A 48 -14.86 -21.65 -4.27
N LYS A 49 -15.52 -21.28 -3.16
CA LYS A 49 -16.75 -21.94 -2.69
C LYS A 49 -17.90 -21.80 -3.70
N LYS A 50 -18.08 -20.61 -4.27
CA LYS A 50 -19.14 -20.31 -5.23
C LYS A 50 -19.08 -21.18 -6.50
N TYR A 51 -17.87 -21.53 -6.93
CA TYR A 51 -17.61 -22.39 -8.09
C TYR A 51 -17.26 -23.84 -7.74
N ASP A 52 -17.41 -24.25 -6.48
CA ASP A 52 -17.07 -25.59 -5.97
C ASP A 52 -15.66 -26.07 -6.41
N LEU A 53 -14.67 -25.17 -6.32
CA LEU A 53 -13.30 -25.48 -6.70
C LEU A 53 -12.68 -26.46 -5.71
N LYS A 54 -12.37 -27.66 -6.18
CA LYS A 54 -11.77 -28.71 -5.34
C LYS A 54 -10.27 -28.46 -5.12
N PRO A 55 -9.77 -28.66 -3.90
CA PRO A 55 -8.34 -28.54 -3.63
C PRO A 55 -7.58 -29.62 -4.39
N GLN A 56 -6.55 -29.20 -5.12
CA GLN A 56 -5.58 -30.13 -5.68
C GLN A 56 -4.70 -30.64 -4.53
N LYS A 57 -4.57 -31.97 -4.38
CA LYS A 57 -3.64 -32.55 -3.41
C LYS A 57 -2.21 -32.18 -3.80
N ASN A 58 -1.61 -31.26 -3.05
CA ASN A 58 -0.18 -30.96 -3.15
C ASN A 58 0.54 -31.73 -2.03
N ASP A 59 1.25 -32.80 -2.39
CA ASP A 59 2.09 -33.60 -1.48
C ASP A 59 3.43 -32.92 -1.15
N VAL A 60 3.53 -31.60 -1.37
CA VAL A 60 4.76 -30.85 -1.13
C VAL A 60 4.98 -30.72 0.38
N LYS A 61 5.95 -31.47 0.91
CA LYS A 61 6.35 -31.41 2.31
C LYS A 61 6.97 -30.03 2.61
N LEU A 62 6.38 -29.29 3.56
CA LEU A 62 6.83 -27.96 3.98
C LEU A 62 8.18 -27.97 4.71
N TYR A 63 8.44 -28.99 5.54
CA TYR A 63 9.60 -29.03 6.43
C TYR A 63 10.96 -29.02 5.70
N PRO A 64 11.19 -29.82 4.64
CA PRO A 64 12.43 -29.76 3.87
C PRO A 64 12.70 -28.37 3.26
N ILE A 65 11.65 -27.70 2.78
CA ILE A 65 11.75 -26.38 2.15
C ILE A 65 12.13 -25.32 3.19
N LEU A 66 11.49 -25.34 4.36
CA LEU A 66 11.82 -24.44 5.48
C LEU A 66 13.27 -24.65 5.95
N LYS A 67 13.71 -25.91 6.07
CA LYS A 67 15.07 -26.26 6.47
C LYS A 67 16.12 -25.80 5.46
N GLU A 68 15.84 -25.88 4.16
CA GLU A 68 16.75 -25.35 3.14
C GLU A 68 16.71 -23.82 3.06
N GLY A 69 15.56 -23.20 3.30
CA GLY A 69 15.34 -21.75 3.14
C GLY A 69 15.73 -20.87 4.33
N PHE A 70 16.08 -21.44 5.50
CA PHE A 70 16.29 -20.64 6.73
C PHE A 70 17.33 -19.52 6.58
N HIS A 71 18.35 -19.74 5.75
CA HIS A 71 19.43 -18.78 5.51
C HIS A 71 18.94 -17.47 4.86
N PHE A 72 17.81 -17.47 4.14
CA PHE A 72 17.19 -16.25 3.60
C PHE A 72 16.56 -15.35 4.66
N ILE A 73 16.29 -15.87 5.86
CA ILE A 73 15.74 -15.10 6.98
C ILE A 73 16.82 -14.20 7.59
N ILE A 74 18.08 -14.66 7.62
CA ILE A 74 19.20 -13.95 8.26
C ILE A 74 19.34 -12.52 7.71
N PRO A 75 19.45 -12.29 6.39
CA PRO A 75 19.58 -10.93 5.86
C PRO A 75 18.38 -10.03 6.12
N ILE A 76 17.17 -10.60 6.11
CA ILE A 76 15.95 -9.83 6.39
C ILE A 76 15.95 -9.37 7.84
N LEU A 77 16.29 -10.25 8.79
CA LEU A 77 16.42 -9.89 10.20
C LEU A 77 17.57 -8.91 10.44
N THR A 78 18.70 -9.05 9.74
CA THR A 78 19.80 -8.08 9.80
C THR A 78 19.33 -6.70 9.32
N LEU A 79 18.62 -6.62 8.18
CA LEU A 79 18.07 -5.37 7.67
C LEU A 79 17.12 -4.71 8.67
N ILE A 80 16.12 -5.46 9.14
CA ILE A 80 15.11 -4.97 10.07
C ILE A 80 15.75 -4.57 11.40
N GLY A 81 16.66 -5.39 11.94
CA GLY A 81 17.35 -5.13 13.19
C GLY A 81 18.21 -3.87 13.16
N LEU A 82 18.97 -3.65 12.08
CA LEU A 82 19.78 -2.44 11.91
C LEU A 82 18.91 -1.18 11.79
N LEU A 83 17.77 -1.28 11.10
CA LEU A 83 16.83 -0.17 11.01
C LEU A 83 16.20 0.16 12.37
N ILE A 84 15.83 -0.86 13.16
CA ILE A 84 15.34 -0.68 14.54
C ILE A 84 16.41 -0.05 15.43
N TYR A 85 17.68 -0.41 15.22
CA TYR A 85 18.81 0.21 15.92
C TYR A 85 19.09 1.66 15.48
N GLY A 86 18.43 2.15 14.43
CA GLY A 86 18.54 3.53 13.95
C GLY A 86 19.60 3.77 12.87
N PHE A 87 20.14 2.70 12.26
CA PHE A 87 20.98 2.89 11.07
C PHE A 87 20.17 3.42 9.89
N THR A 88 20.84 4.18 9.02
CA THR A 88 20.19 4.65 7.79
C THR A 88 19.86 3.46 6.87
N PRO A 89 18.78 3.57 6.07
CA PRO A 89 18.44 2.62 5.01
C PRO A 89 19.62 2.09 4.18
N THR A 90 20.51 3.00 3.77
CA THR A 90 21.64 2.68 2.90
C THR A 90 22.66 1.79 3.61
N TYR A 91 23.01 2.11 4.87
CA TYR A 91 23.92 1.28 5.66
C TYR A 91 23.30 -0.08 5.98
N ALA A 92 22.01 -0.10 6.36
CA ALA A 92 21.29 -1.33 6.66
C ALA A 92 21.25 -2.26 5.42
N ALA A 93 20.99 -1.73 4.23
CA ALA A 93 21.03 -2.48 2.97
C ALA A 93 22.43 -3.01 2.66
N GLY A 94 23.48 -2.19 2.81
CA GLY A 94 24.86 -2.61 2.56
C GLY A 94 25.31 -3.78 3.45
N ILE A 95 25.04 -3.70 4.75
CA ILE A 95 25.37 -4.78 5.70
C ILE A 95 24.51 -6.02 5.39
N SER A 96 23.24 -5.84 5.00
CA SER A 96 22.36 -6.94 4.62
C SER A 96 22.83 -7.67 3.36
N ILE A 97 23.44 -6.98 2.38
CA ILE A 97 24.06 -7.62 1.21
C ILE A 97 25.22 -8.53 1.65
N ILE A 98 26.07 -8.07 2.58
CA ILE A 98 27.14 -8.88 3.16
C ILE A 98 26.55 -10.09 3.90
N ALA A 99 25.47 -9.89 4.66
CA ALA A 99 24.75 -10.97 5.34
C ALA A 99 24.15 -11.99 4.36
N ILE A 100 23.64 -11.57 3.18
CA ILE A 100 23.19 -12.49 2.12
C ILE A 100 24.35 -13.37 1.66
N ILE A 101 25.51 -12.75 1.37
CA ILE A 101 26.69 -13.48 0.91
C ILE A 101 27.13 -14.48 1.99
N ALA A 102 27.28 -14.04 3.24
CA ALA A 102 27.71 -14.87 4.35
C ALA A 102 26.73 -16.02 4.64
N SER A 103 25.43 -15.72 4.68
CA SER A 103 24.37 -16.72 4.92
C SER A 103 24.28 -17.76 3.80
N SER A 104 24.63 -17.41 2.56
CA SER A 104 24.69 -18.38 1.45
C SER A 104 25.66 -19.55 1.73
N TYR A 105 26.70 -19.35 2.53
CA TYR A 105 27.68 -20.40 2.87
C TYR A 105 27.14 -21.44 3.85
N LEU A 106 26.10 -21.09 4.61
CA LEU A 106 25.43 -21.99 5.57
C LEU A 106 24.68 -23.13 4.86
N THR A 107 24.31 -22.94 3.58
CA THR A 107 23.57 -23.93 2.79
C THR A 107 24.45 -24.47 1.67
N LYS A 108 24.84 -25.76 1.76
CA LYS A 108 25.74 -26.41 0.79
C LYS A 108 25.28 -26.26 -0.67
N ASN A 109 23.96 -26.28 -0.92
CA ASN A 109 23.38 -26.22 -2.26
C ASN A 109 23.24 -24.80 -2.84
N LYS A 110 23.45 -23.75 -2.04
CA LYS A 110 23.17 -22.34 -2.43
C LYS A 110 24.36 -21.39 -2.24
N ARG A 111 25.56 -21.93 -2.01
CA ARG A 111 26.77 -21.14 -1.82
C ARG A 111 27.05 -20.22 -3.02
N MET A 112 27.28 -18.95 -2.73
CA MET A 112 27.70 -17.98 -3.73
C MET A 112 29.23 -18.01 -3.87
N GLY A 113 29.74 -18.41 -5.03
CA GLY A 113 31.15 -18.19 -5.36
C GLY A 113 31.40 -16.75 -5.82
N ILE A 114 32.67 -16.34 -5.92
CA ILE A 114 33.08 -14.99 -6.34
C ILE A 114 32.39 -14.56 -7.64
N LYS A 115 32.35 -15.45 -8.64
CA LYS A 115 31.66 -15.19 -9.92
C LYS A 115 30.18 -14.84 -9.73
N LYS A 116 29.45 -15.62 -8.92
CA LYS A 116 28.03 -15.37 -8.63
C LYS A 116 27.80 -14.08 -7.83
N ILE A 117 28.73 -13.75 -6.94
CA ILE A 117 28.69 -12.49 -6.18
C ILE A 117 28.85 -11.30 -7.14
N LEU A 118 29.85 -11.34 -8.02
CA LEU A 118 30.08 -10.30 -9.02
C LEU A 118 28.91 -10.18 -10.01
N GLU A 119 28.37 -11.31 -10.46
CA GLU A 119 27.16 -11.33 -11.30
C GLU A 119 25.94 -10.72 -10.58
N ALA A 120 25.73 -11.06 -9.30
CA ALA A 120 24.64 -10.50 -8.50
C ALA A 120 24.81 -8.98 -8.28
N LEU A 121 26.03 -8.52 -8.02
CA LEU A 121 26.34 -7.09 -7.90
C LEU A 121 26.13 -6.36 -9.24
N ALA A 122 26.59 -6.95 -10.35
CA ALA A 122 26.37 -6.39 -11.68
C ALA A 122 24.88 -6.31 -12.03
N LEU A 123 24.11 -7.36 -11.75
CA LEU A 123 22.66 -7.38 -11.94
C LEU A 123 21.96 -6.33 -11.07
N GLY A 124 22.39 -6.19 -9.81
CA GLY A 124 21.91 -5.15 -8.90
C GLY A 124 22.15 -3.74 -9.47
N THR A 125 23.35 -3.48 -9.99
CA THR A 125 23.70 -2.21 -10.63
C THR A 125 22.84 -1.95 -11.88
N LEU A 126 22.68 -2.93 -12.77
CA LEU A 126 21.87 -2.76 -13.99
C LEU A 126 20.40 -2.45 -13.66
N ASN A 127 19.82 -3.14 -12.69
CA ASN A 127 18.46 -2.88 -12.22
C ASN A 127 18.34 -1.50 -11.54
N MET A 128 19.39 -1.06 -10.85
CA MET A 128 19.45 0.26 -10.23
C MET A 128 19.49 1.36 -11.30
N VAL A 129 20.31 1.22 -12.35
CA VAL A 129 20.47 2.25 -13.40
C VAL A 129 19.12 2.64 -14.02
N VAL A 130 18.27 1.66 -14.35
CA VAL A 130 16.92 1.92 -14.89
C VAL A 130 16.08 2.74 -13.91
N THR A 131 16.12 2.39 -12.62
CA THR A 131 15.41 3.12 -11.56
C THR A 131 15.99 4.52 -11.36
N GLY A 132 17.32 4.67 -11.42
CA GLY A 132 18.02 5.94 -11.25
C GLY A 132 17.72 6.94 -12.35
N VAL A 133 17.80 6.53 -13.63
CA VAL A 133 17.46 7.39 -14.78
C VAL A 133 16.00 7.88 -14.67
N LEU A 134 15.10 6.99 -14.28
CA LEU A 134 13.70 7.31 -14.07
C LEU A 134 13.50 8.33 -12.94
N LEU A 135 14.18 8.18 -11.79
CA LEU A 135 14.12 9.15 -10.70
C LEU A 135 14.72 10.51 -11.07
N VAL A 136 15.79 10.54 -11.87
CA VAL A 136 16.35 11.80 -12.40
C VAL A 136 15.33 12.50 -13.30
N GLY A 137 14.69 11.77 -14.21
CA GLY A 137 13.64 12.32 -15.07
C GLY A 137 12.46 12.87 -14.27
N ILE A 138 12.00 12.14 -13.25
CA ILE A 138 10.92 12.58 -12.36
C ILE A 138 11.36 13.79 -11.54
N GLY A 139 12.61 13.84 -11.08
CA GLY A 139 13.15 15.00 -10.36
C GLY A 139 13.08 16.28 -11.18
N ILE A 140 13.36 16.21 -12.49
CA ILE A 140 13.22 17.35 -13.41
C ILE A 140 11.74 17.76 -13.52
N VAL A 141 10.83 16.79 -13.67
CA VAL A 141 9.38 17.05 -13.75
C VAL A 141 8.87 17.70 -12.47
N VAL A 142 9.20 17.14 -11.30
CA VAL A 142 8.83 17.66 -9.97
C VAL A 142 9.43 19.04 -9.75
N GLY A 143 10.71 19.25 -10.08
CA GLY A 143 11.35 20.56 -9.99
C GLY A 143 10.64 21.60 -10.85
N SER A 144 10.25 21.23 -12.08
CA SER A 144 9.48 22.10 -12.97
C SER A 144 8.08 22.42 -12.41
N ILE A 145 7.39 21.44 -11.82
CA ILE A 145 6.09 21.61 -11.15
C ILE A 145 6.19 22.57 -9.96
N ASN A 146 7.25 22.44 -9.15
CA ASN A 146 7.47 23.28 -7.98
C ASN A 146 7.80 24.73 -8.35
N ILE A 147 8.69 24.94 -9.34
CA ILE A 147 9.07 26.29 -9.79
C ILE A 147 7.90 26.99 -10.49
N SER A 148 7.10 26.26 -11.27
CA SER A 148 5.94 26.82 -11.97
C SER A 148 4.73 27.08 -11.06
N GLY A 149 4.73 26.56 -9.82
CA GLY A 149 3.60 26.65 -8.90
C GLY A 149 2.42 25.74 -9.25
N ILE A 150 2.54 24.88 -10.27
CA ILE A 150 1.46 23.97 -10.71
C ILE A 150 0.99 23.06 -9.57
N GLY A 151 1.89 22.61 -8.68
CA GLY A 151 1.53 21.77 -7.54
C GLY A 151 0.54 22.44 -6.58
N ILE A 152 0.76 23.73 -6.30
CA ILE A 152 -0.13 24.53 -5.45
C ILE A 152 -1.47 24.73 -6.15
N THR A 153 -1.46 25.11 -7.43
CA THR A 153 -2.68 25.28 -8.21
C THR A 153 -3.50 23.99 -8.28
N PHE A 154 -2.85 22.84 -8.51
CA PHE A 154 -3.52 21.55 -8.55
C PHE A 154 -4.13 21.19 -7.20
N SER A 155 -3.40 21.44 -6.11
CA SER A 155 -3.93 21.25 -4.76
C SER A 155 -5.14 22.15 -4.47
N GLN A 156 -5.11 23.41 -4.91
CA GLN A 156 -6.23 24.33 -4.78
C GLN A 156 -7.45 23.88 -5.59
N LEU A 157 -7.25 23.40 -6.82
CA LEU A 157 -8.34 22.85 -7.64
C LEU A 157 -9.01 21.65 -6.96
N ILE A 158 -8.24 20.75 -6.34
CA ILE A 158 -8.81 19.63 -5.56
C ILE A 158 -9.64 20.17 -4.38
N MET A 159 -9.12 21.14 -3.62
CA MET A 159 -9.84 21.72 -2.47
C MET A 159 -11.12 22.44 -2.91
N GLU A 160 -11.08 23.18 -4.02
CA GLU A 160 -12.22 23.90 -4.58
C GLU A 160 -13.30 22.94 -5.11
N TRP A 161 -12.93 21.98 -5.95
CA TRP A 161 -13.87 21.01 -6.53
C TRP A 161 -14.41 20.02 -5.48
N SER A 162 -13.64 19.76 -4.42
CA SER A 162 -14.13 18.95 -3.29
C SER A 162 -15.06 19.72 -2.36
N HIS A 163 -15.16 21.05 -2.48
CA HIS A 163 -15.89 21.92 -1.57
C HIS A 163 -15.52 21.70 -0.10
N GLY A 164 -14.24 21.42 0.17
CA GLY A 164 -13.74 21.10 1.51
C GLY A 164 -14.09 19.70 2.03
N LYS A 165 -14.72 18.83 1.23
CA LYS A 165 -15.07 17.47 1.64
C LYS A 165 -13.94 16.48 1.31
N LEU A 166 -13.32 15.93 2.35
CA LEU A 166 -12.21 14.97 2.23
C LEU A 166 -12.55 13.77 1.32
N ILE A 167 -13.78 13.23 1.40
CA ILE A 167 -14.18 12.07 0.57
C ILE A 167 -14.17 12.39 -0.93
N VAL A 168 -14.59 13.60 -1.30
CA VAL A 168 -14.60 14.04 -2.70
C VAL A 168 -13.17 14.27 -3.18
N ALA A 169 -12.32 14.85 -2.32
CA ALA A 169 -10.90 15.01 -2.63
C ALA A 169 -10.19 13.67 -2.86
N LEU A 170 -10.47 12.64 -2.05
CA LEU A 170 -9.91 11.29 -2.25
C LEU A 170 -10.33 10.68 -3.60
N VAL A 171 -11.58 10.87 -4.02
CA VAL A 171 -12.05 10.42 -5.34
C VAL A 171 -11.34 11.17 -6.46
N LEU A 172 -11.19 12.49 -6.35
CA LEU A 172 -10.45 13.30 -7.33
C LEU A 172 -8.99 12.88 -7.43
N ILE A 173 -8.35 12.59 -6.29
CA ILE A 173 -6.96 12.11 -6.23
C ILE A 173 -6.84 10.70 -6.83
N ALA A 174 -7.82 9.81 -6.61
CA ALA A 174 -7.83 8.49 -7.24
C ALA A 174 -7.97 8.59 -8.77
N ILE A 175 -8.80 9.51 -9.27
CA ILE A 175 -8.90 9.78 -10.71
C ILE A 175 -7.58 10.34 -11.25
N ALA A 176 -6.98 11.30 -10.53
CA ALA A 176 -5.69 11.85 -10.89
C ALA A 176 -4.59 10.77 -10.87
N SER A 177 -4.61 9.85 -9.90
CA SER A 177 -3.63 8.76 -9.81
C SER A 177 -3.76 7.76 -10.95
N LEU A 178 -4.97 7.46 -11.41
CA LEU A 178 -5.20 6.62 -12.58
C LEU A 178 -4.60 7.24 -13.85
N ILE A 179 -4.83 8.54 -14.06
CA ILE A 179 -4.36 9.27 -15.26
C ILE A 179 -2.85 9.46 -15.22
N LEU A 180 -2.33 10.02 -14.12
CA LEU A 180 -0.90 10.32 -13.96
C LEU A 180 -0.06 9.06 -13.78
N GLY A 181 -0.62 8.01 -13.19
CA GLY A 181 0.04 6.72 -13.01
C GLY A 181 0.08 5.85 -14.26
N MET A 182 -0.53 6.28 -15.37
CA MET A 182 -0.54 5.51 -16.61
C MET A 182 0.88 5.40 -17.19
N GLY A 183 1.38 4.17 -17.30
CA GLY A 183 2.70 3.89 -17.88
C GLY A 183 3.89 4.21 -16.97
N LEU A 184 3.65 4.68 -15.74
CA LEU A 184 4.69 4.92 -14.75
C LEU A 184 4.82 3.73 -13.79
N PRO A 185 6.04 3.36 -13.35
CA PRO A 185 6.21 2.50 -12.20
C PRO A 185 5.56 3.14 -10.96
N VAL A 186 5.07 2.29 -10.06
CA VAL A 186 4.46 2.70 -8.79
C VAL A 186 5.22 3.81 -8.06
N THR A 187 6.54 3.64 -7.94
CA THR A 187 7.41 4.59 -7.24
C THR A 187 7.41 5.96 -7.90
N ALA A 188 7.34 6.01 -9.23
CA ALA A 188 7.27 7.24 -9.99
C ALA A 188 5.92 7.95 -9.84
N SER A 189 4.85 7.18 -10.00
CA SER A 189 3.48 7.67 -9.82
C SER A 189 3.30 8.26 -8.42
N TYR A 190 3.82 7.58 -7.39
CA TYR A 190 3.83 8.09 -6.02
C TYR A 190 4.53 9.45 -5.89
N VAL A 191 5.75 9.60 -6.44
CA VAL A 191 6.51 10.85 -6.32
C VAL A 191 5.75 12.02 -6.97
N VAL A 192 5.21 11.82 -8.17
CA VAL A 192 4.44 12.85 -8.87
C VAL A 192 3.17 13.21 -8.10
N LEU A 193 2.41 12.21 -7.65
CA LEU A 193 1.18 12.45 -6.89
C LEU A 193 1.44 13.06 -5.52
N ALA A 194 2.52 12.70 -4.83
CA ALA A 194 2.87 13.26 -3.54
C ALA A 194 3.08 14.76 -3.64
N VAL A 195 3.79 15.22 -4.68
CA VAL A 195 4.04 16.65 -4.93
C VAL A 195 2.74 17.40 -5.25
N LEU A 196 1.83 16.77 -5.99
CA LEU A 196 0.60 17.42 -6.47
C LEU A 196 -0.55 17.38 -5.46
N SER A 197 -0.68 16.29 -4.69
CA SER A 197 -1.89 15.96 -3.93
C SER A 197 -1.68 15.93 -2.41
N ALA A 198 -0.43 15.76 -1.92
CA ALA A 198 -0.20 15.78 -0.48
C ALA A 198 -0.59 17.12 0.17
N PRO A 199 -0.28 18.30 -0.42
CA PRO A 199 -0.71 19.56 0.17
C PRO A 199 -2.23 19.70 0.27
N ALA A 200 -2.98 19.24 -0.75
CA ALA A 200 -4.44 19.22 -0.71
C ALA A 200 -5.00 18.32 0.40
N LEU A 201 -4.47 17.10 0.56
CA LEU A 201 -4.91 16.20 1.62
C LEU A 201 -4.59 16.78 3.00
N LEU A 202 -3.39 17.31 3.20
CA LEU A 202 -3.02 17.93 4.47
C LEU A 202 -3.91 19.12 4.81
N GLY A 203 -4.22 19.98 3.83
CA GLY A 203 -5.11 21.12 4.04
C GLY A 203 -6.56 20.74 4.38
N LEU A 204 -6.98 19.51 4.06
CA LEU A 204 -8.30 18.97 4.38
C LEU A 204 -8.32 18.11 5.65
N MET A 205 -7.19 17.49 6.00
CA MET A 205 -7.06 16.61 7.17
C MET A 205 -6.62 17.37 8.42
N LEU A 206 -5.90 18.48 8.28
CA LEU A 206 -5.35 19.27 9.39
C LEU A 206 -6.06 20.63 9.49
N SER A 207 -6.09 21.20 10.69
CA SER A 207 -6.45 22.60 10.85
C SER A 207 -5.42 23.50 10.13
N PRO A 208 -5.79 24.71 9.68
CA PRO A 208 -4.86 25.62 8.99
C PRO A 208 -3.58 25.91 9.78
N GLU A 209 -3.69 25.97 11.11
CA GLU A 209 -2.58 26.17 12.04
C GLU A 209 -1.62 24.97 12.03
N MET A 210 -2.16 23.74 12.09
CA MET A 210 -1.36 22.51 12.02
C MET A 210 -0.72 22.32 10.65
N ALA A 211 -1.41 22.68 9.56
CA ALA A 211 -0.86 22.61 8.21
C ALA A 211 0.30 23.61 8.00
N ALA A 212 0.23 24.79 8.63
CA ALA A 212 1.34 25.74 8.64
C ALA A 212 2.57 25.19 9.38
N LEU A 213 2.36 24.44 10.47
CA LEU A 213 3.43 23.80 11.23
C LEU A 213 4.18 22.75 10.40
N VAL A 214 3.47 21.93 9.60
CA VAL A 214 4.09 21.02 8.63
C VAL A 214 5.00 21.79 7.67
N SER A 215 4.49 22.89 7.12
CA SER A 215 5.20 23.70 6.12
C SER A 215 6.43 24.40 6.71
N SER A 216 6.42 24.67 8.02
CA SER A 216 7.57 25.22 8.76
C SER A 216 8.59 24.17 9.20
N GLY A 217 8.33 22.88 8.96
CA GLY A 217 9.23 21.78 9.33
C GLY A 217 9.20 21.40 10.82
N VAL A 218 8.17 21.82 11.56
CA VAL A 218 8.04 21.51 12.99
C VAL A 218 7.46 20.10 13.15
N ILE A 219 8.18 19.23 13.87
CA ILE A 219 7.83 17.82 14.06
C ILE A 219 7.00 17.67 15.33
N ILE A 220 5.68 17.70 15.19
CA ILE A 220 4.73 17.32 16.25
C ILE A 220 4.22 15.90 15.95
N PRO A 221 4.12 14.98 16.93
CA PRO A 221 3.71 13.59 16.68
C PRO A 221 2.39 13.45 15.92
N GLU A 222 1.34 14.18 16.31
CA GLU A 222 0.00 14.14 15.68
C GLU A 222 0.04 14.58 14.21
N VAL A 223 0.74 15.69 13.95
CA VAL A 223 0.93 16.26 12.62
C VAL A 223 1.76 15.32 11.75
N THR A 224 2.76 14.67 12.33
CA THR A 224 3.64 13.70 11.66
C THR A 224 2.86 12.47 11.23
N MET A 225 1.95 11.96 12.07
CA MET A 225 1.12 10.81 11.70
C MET A 225 0.05 11.17 10.66
N SER A 226 -0.50 12.39 10.69
CA SER A 226 -1.41 12.88 9.65
C SER A 226 -0.68 13.05 8.31
N LEU A 227 0.56 13.53 8.34
CA LEU A 227 1.45 13.55 7.18
C LEU A 227 1.71 12.15 6.65
N LEU A 228 1.99 11.20 7.54
CA LEU A 228 2.14 9.80 7.15
C LEU A 228 0.87 9.25 6.50
N ALA A 229 -0.30 9.52 7.07
CA ALA A 229 -1.58 9.09 6.53
C ALA A 229 -1.82 9.63 5.12
N ALA A 230 -1.60 10.93 4.89
CA ALA A 230 -1.72 11.55 3.57
C ALA A 230 -0.78 10.90 2.54
N HIS A 231 0.48 10.66 2.91
CA HIS A 231 1.44 10.00 2.02
C HIS A 231 1.12 8.52 1.80
N LEU A 232 0.60 7.80 2.80
CA LEU A 232 0.14 6.42 2.65
C LEU A 232 -1.08 6.33 1.74
N ILE A 233 -2.05 7.24 1.87
CA ILE A 233 -3.20 7.35 0.95
C ILE A 233 -2.71 7.48 -0.48
N ILE A 234 -1.82 8.44 -0.75
CA ILE A 234 -1.29 8.67 -2.09
C ILE A 234 -0.49 7.47 -2.59
N PHE A 235 0.33 6.86 -1.73
CA PHE A 235 1.12 5.67 -2.08
C PHE A 235 0.24 4.46 -2.41
N TRP A 236 -0.90 4.30 -1.73
CA TRP A 236 -1.85 3.23 -2.05
C TRP A 236 -2.62 3.53 -3.34
N LEU A 237 -3.09 4.75 -3.53
CA LEU A 237 -3.77 5.18 -4.75
C LEU A 237 -2.84 5.19 -5.97
N SER A 238 -1.52 5.33 -5.79
CA SER A 238 -0.56 5.20 -6.90
C SER A 238 -0.38 3.76 -7.40
N GLN A 239 -0.86 2.76 -6.65
CA GLN A 239 -0.89 1.37 -7.14
C GLN A 239 -2.05 1.13 -8.13
N ASP A 240 -3.03 2.02 -8.15
CA ASP A 240 -4.32 1.84 -8.84
C ASP A 240 -4.16 1.56 -10.33
N SER A 241 -3.30 2.31 -11.02
CA SER A 241 -3.07 2.16 -12.47
C SER A 241 -2.56 0.78 -12.88
N ASN A 242 -1.95 0.02 -11.96
CA ASN A 242 -1.48 -1.35 -12.24
C ASN A 242 -2.60 -2.39 -12.19
N LEU A 243 -3.72 -2.06 -11.57
CA LEU A 243 -4.86 -2.96 -11.37
C LEU A 243 -6.06 -2.57 -12.24
N THR A 244 -6.23 -1.28 -12.52
CA THR A 244 -7.47 -0.73 -13.08
C THR A 244 -7.42 -0.55 -14.60
N PRO A 245 -8.39 -1.12 -15.35
CA PRO A 245 -8.53 -0.87 -16.78
C PRO A 245 -8.75 0.62 -17.09
N PRO A 246 -8.24 1.16 -18.21
CA PRO A 246 -7.67 0.43 -19.37
C PRO A 246 -6.16 0.14 -19.28
N VAL A 247 -5.47 0.58 -18.23
CA VAL A 247 -4.00 0.52 -18.16
C VAL A 247 -3.51 -0.81 -17.62
N CYS A 248 -3.97 -1.20 -16.42
CA CYS A 248 -3.73 -2.45 -15.68
C CYS A 248 -2.56 -3.35 -16.17
N LEU A 249 -1.34 -2.80 -16.21
CA LEU A 249 -0.17 -3.45 -16.85
C LEU A 249 0.16 -4.81 -16.23
N ALA A 250 0.06 -4.93 -14.90
CA ALA A 250 0.30 -6.19 -14.20
C ALA A 250 -0.75 -7.26 -14.55
N ALA A 251 -2.02 -6.86 -14.66
CA ALA A 251 -3.09 -7.77 -15.06
C ALA A 251 -2.93 -8.23 -16.53
N PHE A 252 -2.45 -7.37 -17.42
CA PHE A 252 -2.19 -7.72 -18.82
C PHE A 252 -1.00 -8.66 -18.97
N ALA A 253 0.06 -8.47 -18.20
CA ALA A 253 1.18 -9.41 -18.15
C ALA A 253 0.71 -10.79 -17.64
N ALA A 254 -0.09 -10.81 -16.57
CA ALA A 254 -0.68 -12.05 -16.05
C ALA A 254 -1.61 -12.72 -17.07
N ALA A 255 -2.39 -11.95 -17.83
CA ALA A 255 -3.23 -12.46 -18.90
C ALA A 255 -2.42 -13.14 -20.02
N GLY A 256 -1.24 -12.59 -20.36
CA GLY A 256 -0.31 -13.18 -21.31
C GLY A 256 0.24 -14.54 -20.84
N ILE A 257 0.53 -14.69 -19.54
CA ILE A 257 0.94 -15.95 -18.94
C ILE A 257 -0.22 -16.96 -18.92
N ALA A 258 -1.43 -16.51 -18.59
CA ALA A 258 -2.61 -17.36 -18.46
C ALA A 258 -3.31 -17.66 -19.80
N GLY A 259 -2.91 -17.04 -20.91
CA GLY A 259 -3.58 -17.17 -22.21
C GLY A 259 -5.01 -16.61 -22.24
N THR A 260 -5.32 -15.61 -21.40
CA THR A 260 -6.66 -15.02 -21.28
C THR A 260 -6.75 -13.64 -21.94
N HIS A 261 -7.96 -13.16 -22.22
CA HIS A 261 -8.16 -11.85 -22.83
C HIS A 261 -7.76 -10.72 -21.87
N PRO A 262 -6.76 -9.85 -22.20
CA PRO A 262 -6.20 -8.87 -21.26
C PRO A 262 -7.24 -8.00 -20.56
N MET A 263 -8.18 -7.41 -21.32
CA MET A 263 -9.22 -6.54 -20.75
C MET A 263 -10.14 -7.25 -19.74
N LYS A 264 -10.50 -8.52 -19.98
CA LYS A 264 -11.36 -9.29 -19.05
C LYS A 264 -10.61 -9.59 -17.76
N THR A 265 -9.33 -9.96 -17.89
CA THR A 265 -8.44 -10.19 -16.75
C THR A 265 -8.20 -8.91 -15.95
N GLY A 266 -8.08 -7.77 -16.63
CA GLY A 266 -8.01 -6.44 -15.99
C GLY A 266 -9.25 -6.11 -15.16
N VAL A 267 -10.46 -6.28 -15.74
CA VAL A 267 -11.71 -6.06 -15.00
C VAL A 267 -11.83 -7.00 -13.79
N GLN A 268 -11.46 -8.27 -13.94
CA GLN A 268 -11.50 -9.22 -12.84
C GLN A 268 -10.48 -8.88 -11.74
N SER A 269 -9.28 -8.46 -12.13
CA SER A 269 -8.24 -7.97 -11.21
C SER A 269 -8.73 -6.75 -10.45
N TRP A 270 -9.41 -5.82 -11.12
CA TRP A 270 -9.98 -4.63 -10.50
C TRP A 270 -11.07 -4.96 -9.48
N ILE A 271 -11.98 -5.88 -9.81
CA ILE A 271 -13.02 -6.36 -8.88
C ILE A 271 -12.39 -7.01 -7.65
N LEU A 272 -11.37 -7.85 -7.84
CA LEU A 272 -10.64 -8.52 -6.77
C LEU A 272 -9.91 -7.52 -5.86
N GLY A 273 -9.28 -6.50 -6.45
CA GLY A 273 -8.44 -5.55 -5.71
C GLY A 273 -9.21 -4.38 -5.09
N LYS A 274 -10.54 -4.43 -4.98
CA LYS A 274 -11.33 -3.32 -4.37
C LYS A 274 -10.90 -2.96 -2.94
N GLY A 275 -10.30 -3.90 -2.20
CA GLY A 275 -9.67 -3.62 -0.90
C GLY A 275 -8.62 -2.49 -0.97
N LEU A 276 -7.99 -2.27 -2.13
CA LEU A 276 -7.04 -1.18 -2.37
C LEU A 276 -7.67 0.21 -2.18
N TYR A 277 -8.98 0.37 -2.40
CA TYR A 277 -9.68 1.66 -2.23
C TYR A 277 -10.28 1.84 -0.83
N ILE A 278 -10.62 0.74 -0.16
CA ILE A 278 -11.20 0.79 1.19
C ILE A 278 -10.13 1.24 2.19
N VAL A 279 -8.91 0.71 2.09
CA VAL A 279 -7.85 0.98 3.06
C VAL A 279 -7.42 2.46 3.10
N PRO A 280 -7.26 3.18 1.98
CA PRO A 280 -7.04 4.63 1.99
C PRO A 280 -8.15 5.44 2.67
N LEU A 281 -9.41 4.99 2.58
CA LEU A 281 -10.51 5.63 3.32
C LEU A 281 -10.32 5.45 4.83
N LEU A 282 -9.89 4.27 5.27
CA LEU A 282 -9.56 4.04 6.68
C LEU A 282 -8.37 4.90 7.12
N PHE A 283 -7.38 5.17 6.28
CA PHE A 283 -6.30 6.10 6.64
C PHE A 283 -6.78 7.54 6.83
N ALA A 284 -7.76 7.96 6.03
CA ALA A 284 -8.29 9.31 6.03
C ALA A 284 -9.27 9.56 7.18
N PHE A 285 -10.10 8.57 7.48
CA PHE A 285 -11.24 8.68 8.39
C PHE A 285 -11.14 7.71 9.56
N SER A 286 -9.97 7.25 9.98
CA SER A 286 -9.89 6.42 11.19
C SER A 286 -8.52 6.52 11.84
N PRO A 287 -8.41 6.20 13.14
CA PRO A 287 -7.14 6.16 13.84
C PRO A 287 -6.22 4.99 13.42
N LEU A 288 -6.50 4.27 12.33
CA LEU A 288 -5.67 3.17 11.84
C LEU A 288 -4.20 3.57 11.61
N VAL A 289 -3.95 4.83 11.25
CA VAL A 289 -2.60 5.39 11.10
C VAL A 289 -2.27 6.39 12.20
N THR A 290 -3.20 7.27 12.53
CA THR A 290 -2.97 8.42 13.42
C THR A 290 -3.10 8.09 14.90
N GLY A 291 -3.84 7.05 15.26
CA GLY A 291 -4.15 6.73 16.64
C GLY A 291 -3.07 5.92 17.36
N GLU A 292 -3.36 5.62 18.62
CA GLU A 292 -2.57 4.75 19.48
C GLU A 292 -2.73 3.26 19.11
N TRP A 293 -1.84 2.40 19.60
CA TRP A 293 -1.86 0.98 19.23
C TRP A 293 -3.17 0.26 19.54
N ILE A 294 -3.86 0.64 20.62
CA ILE A 294 -5.15 0.06 20.97
C ILE A 294 -6.22 0.43 19.92
N GLU A 295 -6.30 1.70 19.56
CA GLU A 295 -7.24 2.24 18.57
C GLU A 295 -6.97 1.64 17.18
N ARG A 296 -5.69 1.49 16.82
CA ARG A 296 -5.29 0.83 15.57
C ARG A 296 -5.74 -0.62 15.49
N ILE A 297 -5.61 -1.37 16.59
CA ILE A 297 -6.01 -2.78 16.65
C ILE A 297 -7.53 -2.90 16.60
N GLU A 298 -8.22 -2.01 17.30
CA GLU A 298 -9.68 -1.95 17.30
C GLU A 298 -10.23 -1.71 15.89
N VAL A 299 -9.81 -0.62 15.25
CA VAL A 299 -10.17 -0.31 13.86
C VAL A 299 -9.78 -1.46 12.93
N PHE A 300 -8.61 -2.07 13.13
CA PHE A 300 -8.19 -3.22 12.36
C PHE A 300 -9.18 -4.38 12.47
N VAL A 301 -9.64 -4.74 13.67
CA VAL A 301 -10.59 -5.84 13.87
C VAL A 301 -11.94 -5.54 13.22
N PHE A 302 -12.48 -4.34 13.41
CA PHE A 302 -13.73 -3.91 12.77
C PHE A 302 -13.60 -3.87 11.25
N ALA A 303 -12.51 -3.30 10.73
CA ALA A 303 -12.23 -3.27 9.30
C ALA A 303 -12.08 -4.68 8.70
N MET A 304 -11.50 -5.62 9.44
CA MET A 304 -11.37 -7.01 9.04
C MET A 304 -12.75 -7.64 8.77
N ILE A 305 -13.69 -7.45 9.69
CA ILE A 305 -15.07 -7.95 9.60
C ILE A 305 -15.85 -7.16 8.53
N GLY A 306 -15.66 -5.84 8.47
CA GLY A 306 -16.27 -4.97 7.46
C GLY A 306 -15.86 -5.36 6.04
N ILE A 307 -14.57 -5.63 5.80
CA ILE A 307 -14.05 -6.10 4.51
C ILE A 307 -14.58 -7.48 4.16
N LEU A 308 -14.75 -8.38 5.13
CA LEU A 308 -15.40 -9.67 4.92
C LEU A 308 -16.85 -9.48 4.44
N ALA A 309 -17.63 -8.65 5.15
CA ALA A 309 -19.01 -8.31 4.78
C ALA A 309 -19.08 -7.62 3.40
N PHE A 310 -18.14 -6.73 3.10
CA PHE A 310 -17.99 -6.11 1.78
C PHE A 310 -17.79 -7.15 0.69
N THR A 311 -16.88 -8.10 0.92
CA THR A 311 -16.55 -9.15 -0.04
C THR A 311 -17.75 -10.06 -0.30
N ILE A 312 -18.47 -10.45 0.76
CA ILE A 312 -19.74 -11.20 0.67
C ILE A 312 -20.75 -10.44 -0.18
N THR A 313 -20.86 -9.12 0.03
CA THR A 313 -21.76 -8.24 -0.72
C THR A 313 -21.38 -8.16 -2.19
N VAL A 314 -20.10 -8.05 -2.51
CA VAL A 314 -19.63 -7.99 -3.90
C VAL A 314 -19.87 -9.32 -4.62
N GLU A 315 -19.53 -10.44 -4.00
CA GLU A 315 -19.68 -11.78 -4.60
C GLU A 315 -21.12 -12.30 -4.63
N GLY A 316 -21.97 -11.85 -3.70
CA GLY A 316 -23.35 -12.33 -3.54
C GLY A 316 -23.44 -13.78 -3.08
N PHE A 317 -22.40 -14.28 -2.43
CA PHE A 317 -22.26 -15.68 -2.02
C PHE A 317 -21.51 -15.77 -0.69
N TRP A 318 -21.88 -16.74 0.15
CA TRP A 318 -21.13 -17.11 1.35
C TRP A 318 -20.97 -18.63 1.42
N ASP A 319 -22.05 -19.33 1.78
CA ASP A 319 -22.20 -20.79 1.66
C ASP A 319 -23.31 -21.16 0.68
N ARG A 320 -24.24 -20.24 0.45
CA ARG A 320 -25.27 -20.29 -0.58
C ARG A 320 -25.32 -18.97 -1.33
N LYS A 321 -26.01 -18.96 -2.47
CA LYS A 321 -26.38 -17.71 -3.15
C LYS A 321 -27.27 -16.90 -2.20
N LEU A 322 -26.90 -15.65 -1.97
CA LEU A 322 -27.63 -14.77 -1.07
C LEU A 322 -28.85 -14.17 -1.76
N TYR A 323 -29.92 -13.99 -1.01
CA TYR A 323 -31.06 -13.18 -1.45
C TYR A 323 -30.69 -11.69 -1.47
N ILE A 324 -31.45 -10.89 -2.22
CA ILE A 324 -31.17 -9.44 -2.36
C ILE A 324 -31.18 -8.71 -0.99
N TRP A 325 -32.04 -9.15 -0.07
CA TRP A 325 -32.15 -8.56 1.27
C TRP A 325 -31.01 -9.01 2.19
N GLU A 326 -30.58 -10.28 2.14
CA GLU A 326 -29.40 -10.76 2.88
C GLU A 326 -28.17 -9.98 2.40
N ARG A 327 -28.05 -9.76 1.08
CA ARG A 327 -27.00 -8.94 0.49
C ARG A 327 -27.06 -7.49 0.94
N ALA A 328 -28.26 -6.91 1.07
CA ALA A 328 -28.44 -5.56 1.58
C ALA A 328 -28.03 -5.44 3.06
N ILE A 329 -28.31 -6.47 3.88
CA ILE A 329 -27.85 -6.52 5.27
C ILE A 329 -26.31 -6.54 5.33
N PHE A 330 -25.65 -7.40 4.56
CA PHE A 330 -24.18 -7.40 4.52
C PHE A 330 -23.60 -6.09 3.99
N ALA A 331 -24.27 -5.44 3.03
CA ALA A 331 -23.86 -4.13 2.54
C ALA A 331 -23.96 -3.07 3.64
N LEU A 332 -25.06 -3.08 4.40
CA LEU A 332 -25.26 -2.17 5.52
C LEU A 332 -24.27 -2.44 6.66
N SER A 333 -24.05 -3.70 7.03
CA SER A 333 -23.03 -4.09 8.02
C SER A 333 -21.65 -3.65 7.58
N SER A 334 -21.29 -3.87 6.32
CA SER A 334 -20.01 -3.41 5.77
C SER A 334 -19.87 -1.90 5.83
N LEU A 335 -20.93 -1.16 5.55
CA LEU A 335 -20.91 0.30 5.61
C LEU A 335 -20.70 0.76 7.05
N LEU A 336 -21.52 0.28 7.99
CA LEU A 336 -21.45 0.64 9.40
C LEU A 336 -20.11 0.28 10.05
N LEU A 337 -19.53 -0.88 9.72
CA LEU A 337 -18.25 -1.34 10.28
C LEU A 337 -17.02 -0.63 9.71
N LEU A 338 -17.15 0.04 8.56
CA LEU A 338 -16.04 0.73 7.88
C LEU A 338 -16.15 2.26 7.95
N SER A 339 -17.30 2.78 8.37
CA SER A 339 -17.57 4.20 8.56
C SER A 339 -17.40 4.61 10.01
N GLN A 340 -17.05 5.86 10.27
CA GLN A 340 -17.03 6.37 11.64
C GLN A 340 -18.41 6.72 12.20
N ASP A 341 -18.58 6.58 13.51
CA ASP A 341 -19.72 6.88 14.36
C ASP A 341 -20.05 8.37 14.28
N THR A 342 -19.02 9.20 14.12
CA THR A 342 -19.13 10.66 13.91
C THR A 342 -19.88 11.01 12.62
N ILE A 343 -19.91 10.12 11.62
CA ILE A 343 -20.71 10.30 10.40
C ILE A 343 -22.22 10.14 10.70
N PHE A 344 -22.56 9.37 11.74
CA PHE A 344 -23.95 9.09 12.14
C PHE A 344 -24.42 9.85 13.39
N ASN A 345 -23.54 10.68 13.99
CA ASN A 345 -23.76 11.31 15.30
C ASN A 345 -24.12 10.29 16.40
N TRP A 346 -23.43 9.15 16.42
CA TRP A 346 -23.61 8.12 17.45
C TRP A 346 -22.48 8.22 18.48
N GLU A 347 -22.81 8.14 19.77
CA GLU A 347 -21.84 7.90 20.84
C GLU A 347 -21.89 6.40 21.14
N SER A 348 -21.01 5.60 20.52
CA SER A 348 -20.83 4.21 20.95
C SER A 348 -19.95 4.16 22.20
N TYR A 349 -20.15 3.13 23.01
CA TYR A 349 -19.38 2.91 24.25
C TYR A 349 -17.87 2.68 24.00
N PHE A 350 -17.49 2.49 22.74
CA PHE A 350 -16.12 2.31 22.30
C PHE A 350 -15.50 3.58 21.69
N GLU A 351 -16.23 4.71 21.59
CA GLU A 351 -15.80 6.03 21.07
C GLU A 351 -14.99 6.06 19.75
N ILE A 352 -14.77 4.91 19.09
CA ILE A 352 -13.81 4.77 17.99
C ILE A 352 -14.27 3.65 17.04
N VAL A 353 -15.49 3.73 16.53
CA VAL A 353 -15.71 3.46 15.09
C VAL A 353 -16.62 4.53 14.63
#